data_AF-A0A4W3JKX4-F1
#
_entry.id   AF-A0A4W3JKX4-F1
#
_cell.length_a   1.000
_cell.length_b   1.000
_cell.length_c   1.000
_cell.angle_alpha   90.00
_cell.angle_beta   90.00
_cell.angle_gamma   90.00
#
_symmetry.space_group_name_H-M   'P 1'
#
loop_
_entity.id
_entity.type
_entity.pdbx_description
1 polymer ?
#
loop_
_entity_poly.entity_id
_entity_poly.type
_entity_poly.pdbx_seq_one_letter_code
_entity_poly.pdbx_strand_id
1 'polypeptide(L)'
;SYRYNVLLRSNKEYPSNSELCTAVLEKVVESAADDYQIGVSKIFLKKTIFTQLESCRMQTQSWAALTIQKNIRGFITRRNFQYFKEKTVVIQSHIRGHQARLESQ
;
A
#
# COMPACT_ATOMS: atom_id res chain seq x y z
N SER A 1 3.46 -22.26 3.80
CA SER A 1 2.21 -21.46 3.69
C SER A 1 2.44 -19.97 3.95
N TYR A 2 3.25 -19.28 3.14
CA TYR A 2 3.52 -17.83 3.34
C TYR A 2 2.51 -16.90 2.61
N ARG A 3 1.55 -17.47 1.88
CA ARG A 3 0.57 -16.75 1.05
C ARG A 3 -0.26 -15.70 1.81
N TYR A 4 -0.60 -15.99 3.07
CA TYR A 4 -1.46 -15.13 3.89
C TYR A 4 -0.67 -14.23 4.85
N ASN A 5 0.66 -14.23 4.82
CA ASN A 5 1.46 -13.37 5.69
C ASN A 5 1.17 -11.88 5.49
N VAL A 6 0.75 -11.48 4.29
CA VAL A 6 0.32 -10.11 3.99
C VAL A 6 -0.85 -9.64 4.85
N LEU A 7 -1.64 -10.57 5.39
CA LEU A 7 -2.73 -10.28 6.32
C LEU A 7 -2.23 -10.04 7.74
N LEU A 8 -1.04 -10.49 8.09
CA LEU A 8 -0.49 -10.34 9.44
C LEU A 8 0.31 -9.04 9.58
N ARG A 9 0.43 -8.56 10.83
CA ARG A 9 1.32 -7.44 11.12
C ARG A 9 2.76 -7.93 11.01
N SER A 10 3.60 -7.20 10.27
CA SER A 10 4.99 -7.55 9.97
C SER A 10 5.93 -7.71 11.18
N ASN A 11 5.47 -7.42 12.40
CA ASN A 11 6.30 -7.34 13.61
C ASN A 11 5.92 -8.38 14.68
N LYS A 12 5.14 -9.41 14.32
CA LYS A 12 4.85 -10.55 15.20
C LYS A 12 5.55 -11.79 14.65
N GLU A 13 6.50 -12.31 15.40
CA GLU A 13 7.04 -13.66 15.18
C GLU A 13 6.08 -14.68 15.77
N TYR A 14 5.89 -15.80 15.08
CA TYR A 14 5.04 -16.89 15.52
C TYR A 14 5.92 -18.12 15.79
N PRO A 15 5.84 -18.74 16.98
CA PRO A 15 6.69 -19.86 17.37
C PRO A 15 6.51 -21.09 16.45
N SER A 16 5.30 -21.29 15.94
CA SER A 16 4.98 -22.41 15.05
C SER A 16 4.13 -21.99 13.84
N ASN A 17 4.20 -22.80 12.77
CA ASN A 17 3.33 -22.63 11.60
C ASN A 17 1.84 -22.79 11.97
N SER A 18 1.52 -23.58 13.00
CA SER A 18 0.15 -23.76 13.47
C SER A 18 -0.39 -22.46 14.06
N GLU A 19 0.37 -21.82 14.96
CA GLU A 19 -0.03 -20.54 15.57
C GLU A 19 -0.09 -19.41 14.55
N LEU A 20 0.84 -19.39 13.59
CA LEU A 20 0.79 -18.47 12.45
C LEU A 20 -0.54 -18.59 11.70
N CYS A 21 -0.94 -19.81 11.39
CA CYS A 21 -2.19 -20.05 10.68
C CYS A 21 -3.43 -19.73 11.53
N THR A 22 -3.42 -20.05 12.82
CA THR A 22 -4.51 -19.65 13.74
C THR A 22 -4.64 -18.14 13.78
N ALA A 23 -3.54 -17.40 13.88
CA ALA A 23 -3.57 -15.93 13.90
C ALA A 23 -4.11 -15.31 12.60
N VAL A 24 -3.85 -15.94 11.44
CA VAL A 24 -4.47 -15.53 10.17
C VAL A 24 -5.98 -15.75 10.21
N LEU A 25 -6.41 -16.91 10.72
CA LEU A 25 -7.83 -17.28 10.78
C LEU A 25 -8.60 -16.40 11.77
N GLU A 26 -8.06 -16.16 12.97
CA GLU A 26 -8.65 -15.25 13.97
C GLU A 26 -8.85 -13.82 13.43
N LYS A 27 -7.97 -13.35 12.55
CA LYS A 27 -8.09 -12.03 11.96
C LYS A 27 -9.21 -11.92 10.92
N VAL A 28 -9.54 -13.03 10.26
CA VAL A 28 -10.48 -13.06 9.12
C VAL A 28 -11.84 -13.64 9.50
N VAL A 29 -11.89 -14.50 10.51
CA VAL A 29 -13.08 -15.23 10.95
C VAL A 29 -13.55 -14.67 12.28
N GLU A 30 -14.67 -13.95 12.27
CA GLU A 30 -15.32 -13.44 13.49
C GLU A 30 -16.24 -14.49 14.15
N SER A 31 -16.50 -15.64 13.52
CA SER A 31 -17.43 -16.63 14.10
C SER A 31 -17.24 -18.08 13.67
N ALA A 32 -17.46 -18.96 14.65
CA ALA A 32 -17.61 -20.42 14.67
C ALA A 32 -16.37 -21.30 14.40
N ALA A 33 -16.06 -22.12 15.41
CA ALA A 33 -15.06 -23.19 15.41
C ALA A 33 -15.35 -24.36 14.44
N ASP A 34 -16.50 -24.35 13.75
CA ASP A 34 -16.91 -25.43 12.86
C ASP A 34 -16.49 -25.19 11.38
N ASP A 35 -16.01 -24.00 11.04
CA ASP A 35 -15.70 -23.65 9.65
C ASP A 35 -14.25 -23.95 9.23
N TYR A 36 -13.41 -24.36 10.18
CA TYR A 36 -12.05 -24.82 9.92
C TYR A 36 -11.60 -25.90 10.92
N GLN A 37 -10.65 -26.73 10.49
CA GLN A 37 -9.98 -27.71 11.36
C GLN A 37 -8.47 -27.70 11.09
N ILE A 38 -7.69 -27.67 12.17
CA ILE A 38 -6.22 -27.71 12.11
C ILE A 38 -5.76 -29.16 12.31
N GLY A 39 -5.25 -29.79 11.26
CA GLY A 39 -4.58 -31.09 11.33
C GLY A 39 -3.06 -30.94 11.52
N VAL A 40 -2.38 -32.06 11.76
CA VAL A 40 -0.92 -32.11 12.05
C VAL A 40 -0.07 -31.46 10.96
N SER A 41 -0.47 -31.59 9.68
CA SER A 41 0.30 -31.07 8.54
C SER A 41 -0.48 -30.12 7.62
N LYS A 42 -1.80 -30.02 7.78
CA LYS A 42 -2.69 -29.29 6.87
C LYS A 42 -3.88 -28.72 7.62
N ILE A 43 -4.43 -27.62 7.09
CA ILE A 43 -5.65 -26.99 7.61
C ILE A 43 -6.77 -27.23 6.62
N PHE A 44 -7.90 -27.70 7.12
CA PHE A 44 -9.13 -27.89 6.36
C PHE A 44 -10.01 -26.67 6.57
N LEU A 45 -10.49 -26.09 5.47
CA LEU A 45 -11.30 -24.88 5.47
C LEU A 45 -12.59 -25.14 4.70
N LYS A 46 -13.73 -24.71 5.22
CA LYS A 46 -14.95 -24.61 4.41
C LYS A 46 -14.76 -23.54 3.32
N LYS A 47 -15.48 -23.71 2.19
CA LYS A 47 -15.39 -22.83 1.02
C LYS A 47 -15.64 -21.35 1.36
N THR A 48 -16.55 -21.08 2.30
CA THR A 48 -16.90 -19.74 2.76
C THR A 48 -15.69 -18.99 3.33
N ILE A 49 -15.01 -19.59 4.32
CA ILE A 49 -13.82 -19.01 4.95
C ILE A 49 -12.67 -18.85 3.95
N PHE A 50 -12.45 -19.84 3.09
CA PHE A 50 -11.43 -19.74 2.05
C PHE A 50 -11.67 -18.54 1.12
N THR A 51 -12.92 -18.29 0.75
CA THR A 51 -13.29 -17.17 -0.12
C THR A 51 -13.08 -15.82 0.59
N GLN A 52 -13.43 -15.73 1.87
CA GLN A 52 -13.19 -14.55 2.70
C GLN A 52 -11.69 -14.25 2.84
N LEU A 53 -10.88 -15.28 3.09
CA LEU A 53 -9.41 -15.17 3.17
C LEU A 53 -8.83 -14.62 1.88
N GLU A 54 -9.23 -15.16 0.73
CA GLU A 54 -8.74 -14.66 -0.56
C GLU A 54 -9.20 -13.24 -0.86
N SER A 55 -10.45 -12.90 -0.54
CA SER A 55 -10.97 -11.53 -0.70
C SER A 55 -10.17 -10.53 0.16
N CYS A 56 -9.95 -10.82 1.44
CA CYS A 56 -9.16 -9.98 2.33
C CYS A 56 -7.72 -9.82 1.84
N ARG A 57 -7.11 -10.92 1.36
CA ARG A 57 -5.75 -10.91 0.80
C ARG A 57 -5.66 -10.02 -0.43
N MET A 58 -6.61 -10.16 -1.37
CA MET A 58 -6.66 -9.34 -2.58
C MET A 58 -6.87 -7.86 -2.26
N GLN A 59 -7.77 -7.54 -1.33
CA GLN A 59 -7.99 -6.16 -0.89
C GLN A 59 -6.71 -5.58 -0.28
N THR A 60 -6.04 -6.30 0.62
CA THR A 60 -4.80 -5.84 1.26
C THR A 60 -3.71 -5.55 0.22
N GLN A 61 -3.53 -6.45 -0.75
CA GLN A 61 -2.57 -6.24 -1.84
C GLN A 61 -2.93 -5.05 -2.74
N SER A 62 -4.22 -4.90 -3.05
CA SER A 62 -4.72 -3.76 -3.83
C SER A 62 -4.45 -2.44 -3.13
N TRP A 63 -4.76 -2.36 -1.82
CA TRP A 63 -4.47 -1.17 -1.00
C TRP A 63 -2.98 -0.84 -0.94
N ALA A 64 -2.11 -1.86 -0.79
CA ALA A 64 -0.67 -1.66 -0.83
C ALA A 64 -0.21 -1.10 -2.18
N ALA A 65 -0.68 -1.68 -3.29
CA ALA A 65 -0.37 -1.20 -4.64
C ALA A 65 -0.86 0.24 -4.85
N LEU A 66 -2.11 0.54 -4.50
CA LEU A 66 -2.68 1.89 -4.58
C LEU A 66 -1.90 2.90 -3.73
N THR A 67 -1.44 2.50 -2.55
CA THR A 67 -0.65 3.37 -1.66
C THR A 67 0.70 3.71 -2.28
N ILE A 68 1.41 2.71 -2.82
CA ILE A 68 2.68 2.91 -3.51
C ILE A 68 2.47 3.81 -4.72
N GLN A 69 1.48 3.51 -5.56
CA GLN A 69 1.16 4.28 -6.76
C GLN A 69 0.81 5.74 -6.43
N LYS A 70 -0.03 5.98 -5.42
CA LYS A 70 -0.41 7.33 -4.97
C LYS A 70 0.82 8.14 -4.56
N ASN A 71 1.72 7.55 -3.76
CA ASN A 71 2.92 8.23 -3.31
C ASN A 71 3.87 8.56 -4.46
N ILE A 72 4.10 7.62 -5.38
CA ILE A 72 4.94 7.84 -6.56
C ILE A 72 4.37 8.95 -7.44
N ARG A 73 3.07 8.92 -7.74
CA ARG A 73 2.41 9.96 -8.54
C ARG A 73 2.56 11.34 -7.88
N GLY A 74 2.29 11.44 -6.58
CA GLY A 74 2.46 12.69 -5.83
C GLY A 74 3.90 13.21 -5.83
N PHE A 75 4.87 12.32 -5.67
CA PHE A 75 6.30 12.66 -5.72
C PHE A 75 6.70 13.22 -7.09
N ILE A 76 6.32 12.55 -8.18
CA ILE A 76 6.63 12.99 -9.55
C ILE A 76 6.00 14.35 -9.83
N THR A 77 4.71 14.54 -9.50
CA THR A 77 4.03 15.83 -9.69
C THR A 77 4.71 16.95 -8.94
N ARG A 78 5.05 16.74 -7.65
CA ARG A 78 5.75 17.75 -6.84
C ARG A 78 7.12 18.09 -7.41
N ARG A 79 7.90 17.08 -7.81
CA ARG A 79 9.21 17.26 -8.42
C ARG A 79 9.12 18.11 -9.70
N ASN A 80 8.18 17.77 -10.58
CA ASN A 80 7.98 18.48 -11.84
C ASN A 80 7.54 19.93 -11.60
N PHE A 81 6.59 20.14 -10.68
CA PHE A 81 6.14 21.49 -10.33
C PHE A 81 7.28 22.37 -9.84
N GLN A 82 8.13 21.85 -8.94
CA GLN A 82 9.28 22.60 -8.44
C GLN A 82 10.26 22.96 -9.56
N TYR A 83 10.58 21.99 -10.43
CA TYR A 83 11.43 22.21 -11.59
C TYR A 83 10.89 23.33 -12.50
N PHE A 84 9.61 23.27 -12.87
CA PHE A 84 9.00 24.29 -13.73
C PHE A 84 8.91 25.65 -13.04
N LYS A 85 8.58 25.68 -11.74
CA LYS A 85 8.52 26.92 -10.97
C LYS A 85 9.86 27.65 -10.98
N GLU A 86 10.97 26.95 -10.76
CA GLU A 86 12.32 27.53 -10.78
C GLU A 86 12.63 28.14 -12.16
N LYS A 87 12.34 27.42 -13.25
CA LYS A 87 12.56 27.94 -14.61
C LYS A 87 11.68 29.15 -14.93
N THR A 88 10.41 29.10 -14.54
CA THR A 88 9.46 30.21 -14.74
C THR A 88 9.92 31.46 -14.01
N VAL A 89 10.40 31.36 -12.76
CA VAL A 89 10.92 32.51 -12.00
C VAL A 89 12.10 33.16 -12.72
N VAL A 90 13.04 32.36 -13.23
CA VAL A 90 14.18 32.87 -14.00
C VAL A 90 13.71 33.64 -15.23
N ILE A 91 12.83 33.06 -16.04
CA ILE A 91 12.29 33.73 -17.24
C ILE A 91 11.57 35.02 -16.87
N GLN A 92 10.70 34.98 -15.86
CA GLN A 92 9.98 36.17 -15.38
C GLN A 92 10.93 37.27 -14.90
N SER A 93 12.04 36.92 -14.24
CA SER A 93 13.04 37.90 -13.80
C SER A 93 13.72 38.60 -14.97
N HIS A 94 14.05 37.87 -16.05
CA HIS A 94 14.64 38.44 -17.26
C HIS A 94 13.68 39.38 -17.98
N ILE A 95 12.40 38.99 -18.10
CA ILE A 95 11.37 39.83 -18.73
C ILE A 95 11.19 41.13 -17.95
N ARG A 96 10.98 41.05 -16.63
CA ARG A 96 10.84 42.23 -15.77
C ARG A 96 12.06 43.15 -15.86
N GLY A 97 13.26 42.57 -15.87
CA GLY A 97 14.49 43.34 -16.02
C GLY A 97 14.60 44.03 -17.38
N HIS A 98 14.18 43.37 -18.46
CA HIS A 98 14.18 43.98 -19.80
C HIS A 98 13.18 45.14 -19.88
N GLN A 99 11.97 44.94 -19.36
CA GLN A 99 10.93 45.96 -19.36
C GLN A 99 11.33 47.20 -18.56
N ALA A 100 11.90 47.03 -17.36
CA ALA A 100 12.41 48.15 -16.57
C ALA A 100 13.51 48.96 -17.29
N ARG A 101 14.34 48.31 -18.11
CA ARG A 101 15.36 49.00 -18.92
C ARG A 101 14.75 49.80 -20.06
N LEU A 102 13.72 49.26 -20.73
CA LEU A 102 12.99 49.97 -21.77
C LEU A 102 12.25 51.20 -21.21
N GLU A 103 11.69 51.10 -20.00
CA GLU A 103 11.01 52.21 -19.33
C GLU A 103 11.96 53.30 -18.83
N SER A 104 13.26 53.00 -18.68
CA SER A 104 14.30 53.95 -18.24
C SER A 104 15.00 54.70 -19.38
N GLN A 105 14.67 54.39 -20.64
CA GLN A 105 15.16 55.08 -21.84
C GLN A 105 14.14 56.12 -22.32
#